data_AF-A0A7S4JSL1-F1
#
_entry.id   AF-A0A7S4JSL1-F1
#
_cell.length_a   1.000
_cell.length_b   1.000
_cell.length_c   1.000
_cell.angle_alpha   90.00
_cell.angle_beta   90.00
_cell.angle_gamma   90.00
#
_symmetry.space_group_name_H-M   'P 1'
#
loop_
_entity.id
_entity.type
_entity.pdbx_description
1 polymer ?
#
loop_
_entity_poly.entity_id
_entity_poly.type
_entity_poly.pdbx_seq_one_letter_code
_entity_poly.pdbx_strand_id
1 'polypeptide(L)'
;KGGTFRLIVSNFSTAALIPPKNEEMMMNDLQMGFLLRFSEVNEEVLVSTEEGCPLMEPQADKPVHDLFVPIKKGSDSVVYNHTISEKEEGFLNTFFINCEKNTTVSFQLELYQINENGNHLSVGNGPLPFIFVIFVGCYLSLLVEWVSYCQKYKETIHLIHYLMGLLLLLKALTSLLKTVSLILSSFSLSQQKKNYHQISFLVLRFYGENILFMTIFLAFNSVKALLLFVVVGMVGSGVHFVKPHLSGRDKVILFCVIPLQLFVNFALFVTEESGPGAKMFEAWTLALHIVDILCCFVVMMPILWSMSHIREASYTDGKQRESTEKLKLFQEFYLILLFYVYFTRVAMLLVVSSLPFRWMWLSDFLRELATLLFLATVCYMFRPSKSPSQP
;
A
#
# COMPACT_ATOMS: atom_id res chain seq x y z
N LYS A 1 -18.82 15.15 6.62
CA LYS A 1 -19.79 15.91 7.44
C LYS A 1 -20.21 15.12 8.68
N GLY A 2 -20.56 15.78 9.79
CA GLY A 2 -21.33 15.16 10.89
C GLY A 2 -20.57 14.14 11.74
N GLY A 3 -19.27 13.97 11.49
CA GLY A 3 -18.40 13.12 12.27
C GLY A 3 -18.02 13.73 13.61
N THR A 4 -17.53 12.89 14.51
CA THR A 4 -16.99 13.31 15.80
C THR A 4 -15.51 12.96 15.88
N PHE A 5 -14.72 13.94 16.32
CA PHE A 5 -13.33 13.78 16.67
C PHE A 5 -13.20 13.93 18.19
N ARG A 6 -12.52 12.98 18.83
CA ARG A 6 -12.16 13.07 20.24
C ARG A 6 -10.67 12.73 20.40
N LEU A 7 -9.96 13.61 21.08
CA LEU A 7 -8.56 13.47 21.45
C LEU A 7 -8.49 13.38 22.97
N ILE A 8 -7.85 12.33 23.47
CA ILE A 8 -7.58 12.12 24.89
C ILE A 8 -6.08 11.96 25.07
N VAL A 9 -5.51 12.78 25.94
CA VAL A 9 -4.12 12.69 26.38
C VAL A 9 -4.16 12.30 27.84
N SER A 10 -3.42 11.27 28.20
CA SER A 10 -3.30 10.78 29.58
C SER A 10 -1.83 10.52 29.92
N ASN A 11 -1.54 10.43 31.23
CA ASN A 11 -0.18 10.20 31.75
C ASN A 11 0.85 11.20 31.19
N PHE A 12 0.44 12.46 31.04
CA PHE A 12 1.30 13.48 30.49
C PHE A 12 2.41 13.82 31.49
N SER A 13 3.66 13.74 31.04
CA SER A 13 4.83 14.05 31.85
C SER A 13 5.91 14.76 31.03
N THR A 14 6.60 15.67 31.68
CA THR A 14 7.71 16.44 31.10
C THR A 14 8.94 16.29 31.98
N ALA A 15 10.08 15.96 31.38
CA ALA A 15 11.37 15.98 32.05
C ALA A 15 12.32 16.92 31.31
N ALA A 16 13.04 17.76 32.06
CA ALA A 16 14.08 18.60 31.50
C ALA A 16 15.36 17.78 31.32
N LEU A 17 15.99 17.85 30.15
CA LEU A 17 17.27 17.17 29.87
C LEU A 17 18.44 17.80 30.65
N ILE A 18 18.27 19.05 31.11
CA ILE A 18 19.22 19.77 31.96
C ILE A 18 18.41 20.42 33.09
N PRO A 19 18.72 20.17 34.38
CA PRO A 19 18.00 20.82 35.47
C PRO A 19 18.23 22.34 35.43
N PRO A 20 17.18 23.17 35.57
CA PRO A 20 17.33 24.61 35.53
C PRO A 20 18.22 25.09 36.69
N LYS A 21 19.14 26.01 36.40
CA LYS A 21 20.06 26.58 37.41
C LYS A 21 19.38 27.53 38.40
N ASN A 22 18.20 28.06 38.07
CA ASN A 22 17.43 28.98 38.91
C ASN A 22 15.94 28.61 38.85
N GLU A 23 15.28 28.54 40.01
CA GLU A 23 13.87 28.15 40.21
C GLU A 23 12.84 29.27 39.96
N GLU A 24 13.26 30.43 39.44
CA GLU A 24 12.36 31.55 39.18
C GLU A 24 11.97 31.66 37.71
N MET A 25 11.01 30.83 37.31
CA MET A 25 10.13 31.14 36.17
C MET A 25 8.76 30.50 36.40
N MET A 26 8.08 30.96 37.46
CA MET A 26 6.67 30.66 37.69
C MET A 26 5.80 31.62 36.86
N MET A 27 4.81 31.06 36.16
CA MET A 27 3.78 31.72 35.33
C MET A 27 4.07 31.94 33.82
N ASN A 28 4.63 30.95 33.12
CA ASN A 28 4.43 30.84 31.67
C ASN A 28 3.65 29.55 31.35
N ASP A 29 2.66 29.66 30.47
CA ASP A 29 1.97 28.52 29.86
C ASP A 29 2.99 27.61 29.17
N LEU A 30 2.82 26.28 29.26
CA LEU A 30 3.66 25.34 28.52
C LEU A 30 3.51 25.61 27.02
N GLN A 31 4.62 25.83 26.31
CA GLN A 31 4.61 26.04 24.86
C GLN A 31 4.54 24.71 24.09
N MET A 32 3.54 23.90 24.41
CA MET A 32 3.31 22.63 23.72
C MET A 32 1.83 22.28 23.66
N GLY A 33 1.47 21.49 22.65
CA GLY A 33 0.10 21.07 22.43
C GLY A 33 -0.08 20.31 21.13
N PHE A 34 -1.33 20.13 20.75
CA PHE A 34 -1.69 19.46 19.51
C PHE A 34 -2.23 20.46 18.50
N LEU A 35 -1.72 20.39 17.27
CA LEU A 35 -2.25 21.09 16.12
C LEU A 35 -3.07 20.10 15.29
N LEU A 36 -4.35 20.41 15.11
CA LEU A 36 -5.26 19.68 14.25
C LEU A 36 -5.37 20.46 12.94
N ARG A 37 -4.99 19.83 11.84
CA ARG A 37 -5.02 20.42 10.50
C ARG A 37 -6.05 19.70 9.65
N PHE A 38 -6.97 20.47 9.06
CA PHE A 38 -7.89 19.97 8.05
C PHE A 38 -7.36 20.34 6.66
N SER A 39 -7.26 19.36 5.78
CA SER A 39 -6.71 19.56 4.43
C SER A 39 -7.53 18.81 3.37
N GLU A 40 -7.58 19.38 2.16
CA GLU A 40 -8.25 18.73 1.02
C GLU A 40 -7.41 17.61 0.40
N VAL A 41 -6.09 17.80 0.36
CA VAL A 41 -5.10 16.82 -0.08
C VAL A 41 -4.36 16.33 1.17
N ASN A 42 -3.85 15.09 1.16
CA ASN A 42 -3.10 14.58 2.29
C ASN A 42 -1.77 15.34 2.44
N GLU A 43 -1.79 16.42 3.21
CA GLU A 43 -0.61 17.18 3.59
C GLU A 43 0.06 16.45 4.76
N GLU A 44 0.89 15.47 4.41
CA GLU A 44 1.87 14.87 5.33
C GLU A 44 3.05 15.81 5.58
N VAL A 45 3.16 16.89 4.81
CA VAL A 45 4.27 17.85 4.85
C VAL A 45 4.44 18.38 6.27
N LEU A 46 5.57 17.99 6.85
CA LEU A 46 6.16 18.50 8.07
C LEU A 46 5.86 19.99 8.22
N VAL A 47 5.24 20.37 9.34
CA VAL A 47 5.31 21.74 9.81
C VAL A 47 6.79 22.03 10.03
N SER A 48 7.42 22.71 9.07
CA SER A 48 8.84 23.01 9.11
C SER A 48 9.11 23.88 10.33
N THR A 49 9.85 23.34 11.28
CA THR A 49 10.29 24.06 12.49
C THR A 49 11.43 25.05 12.21
N GLU A 50 11.85 25.19 10.94
CA GLU A 50 12.92 26.10 10.52
C GLU A 50 12.56 27.59 10.72
N GLU A 51 11.27 27.95 10.76
CA GLU A 51 10.82 29.36 10.88
C GLU A 51 10.33 29.77 12.28
N GLY A 52 10.39 28.87 13.28
CA GLY A 52 9.97 29.17 14.65
C GLY A 52 8.91 28.20 15.18
N CYS A 53 8.39 28.48 16.39
CA CYS A 53 7.35 27.66 17.01
C CYS A 53 6.00 27.93 16.32
N PRO A 54 5.35 26.93 15.68
CA PRO A 54 4.06 27.12 14.98
C PRO A 54 2.91 27.55 15.91
N LEU A 55 3.10 27.39 17.22
CA LEU A 55 2.17 27.83 18.26
C LEU A 55 2.21 29.34 18.52
N MET A 56 3.29 30.03 18.13
CA MET A 56 3.53 31.45 18.39
C MET A 56 3.14 32.37 17.23
N GLU A 57 2.79 31.81 16.08
CA GLU A 57 2.45 32.58 14.88
C GLU A 57 1.02 33.16 14.95
N PRO A 58 0.79 34.44 14.61
CA PRO A 58 -0.52 35.08 14.70
C PRO A 58 -1.58 34.32 13.91
N GLN A 59 -2.76 34.11 14.51
CA GLN A 59 -3.91 33.44 13.88
C GLN A 59 -4.40 34.11 12.58
N ALA A 60 -3.96 35.33 12.27
CA ALA A 60 -4.37 36.09 11.10
C ALA A 60 -3.80 35.56 9.77
N ASP A 61 -2.67 34.84 9.78
CA ASP A 61 -2.02 34.26 8.59
C ASP A 61 -2.17 32.73 8.51
N LYS A 62 -2.88 32.10 9.44
CA LYS A 62 -3.10 30.65 9.42
C LYS A 62 -4.14 30.30 8.35
N PRO A 63 -3.94 29.22 7.57
CA PRO A 63 -5.02 28.69 6.75
C PRO A 63 -6.24 28.46 7.65
N VAL A 64 -7.43 28.80 7.13
CA VAL A 64 -8.72 29.00 7.83
C VAL A 64 -9.19 27.80 8.69
N HIS A 65 -8.45 26.70 8.72
CA HIS A 65 -8.85 25.43 9.31
C HIS A 65 -7.90 24.86 10.38
N ASP A 66 -6.78 25.52 10.74
CA ASP A 66 -5.90 24.98 11.79
C ASP A 66 -6.48 25.22 13.20
N LEU A 67 -6.59 24.16 14.00
CA LEU A 67 -7.17 24.19 15.34
C LEU A 67 -6.15 23.73 16.39
N PHE A 68 -5.93 24.57 17.41
CA PHE A 68 -4.91 24.32 18.43
C PHE A 68 -5.51 23.86 19.76
N VAL A 69 -4.95 22.78 20.31
CA VAL A 69 -5.31 22.20 21.60
C VAL A 69 -4.10 22.33 22.55
N PRO A 70 -4.07 23.37 23.41
CA PRO A 70 -2.95 23.60 24.34
C PRO A 70 -2.93 22.57 25.47
N ILE A 71 -1.72 22.18 25.92
CA ILE A 71 -1.53 21.40 27.14
C ILE A 71 -1.13 22.36 28.26
N LYS A 72 -1.97 22.46 29.30
CA LYS A 72 -1.69 23.34 30.44
C LYS A 72 -0.76 22.66 31.45
N LYS A 73 0.10 23.46 32.09
CA LYS A 73 1.03 22.98 33.13
C LYS A 73 0.25 22.38 34.31
N GLY A 74 0.63 21.17 34.73
CA GLY A 74 -0.05 20.43 35.82
C GLY A 74 -1.33 19.71 35.41
N SER A 75 -1.64 19.60 34.11
CA SER A 75 -2.75 18.77 33.64
C SER A 75 -2.27 17.35 33.38
N ASP A 76 -2.74 16.39 34.18
CA ASP A 76 -2.44 14.96 34.00
C ASP A 76 -3.18 14.35 32.81
N SER A 77 -4.30 14.97 32.40
CA SER A 77 -5.07 14.57 31.22
C SER A 77 -5.69 15.76 30.49
N VAL A 78 -5.82 15.64 29.17
CA VAL A 78 -6.49 16.62 28.30
C VAL A 78 -7.51 15.87 27.45
N VAL A 79 -8.76 16.32 27.47
CA VAL A 79 -9.83 15.77 26.62
C VAL A 79 -10.36 16.88 25.73
N TYR A 80 -10.32 16.65 24.42
CA TYR A 80 -10.82 17.57 23.41
C TYR A 80 -11.84 16.87 22.52
N ASN A 81 -13.02 17.47 22.37
CA ASN A 81 -14.09 16.98 21.51
C ASN A 81 -14.40 18.02 20.44
N HIS A 82 -14.45 17.61 19.18
CA HIS A 82 -14.83 18.44 18.04
C HIS A 82 -15.85 17.72 17.17
N THR A 83 -16.82 18.46 16.65
CA THR A 83 -17.82 17.94 15.71
C THR A 83 -17.54 18.55 14.35
N ILE A 84 -17.34 17.68 13.35
CA ILE A 84 -16.88 18.09 12.02
C ILE A 84 -18.03 18.76 11.26
N SER A 85 -17.88 20.05 10.98
CA SER A 85 -18.83 20.83 10.18
C SER A 85 -18.72 20.51 8.68
N GLU A 86 -19.63 21.07 7.88
CA GLU A 86 -19.61 20.91 6.41
C GLU A 86 -18.38 21.51 5.73
N LYS A 87 -17.78 22.54 6.35
CA LYS A 87 -16.63 23.26 5.79
C LYS A 87 -15.28 22.65 6.20
N GLU A 88 -15.30 21.66 7.08
CA GLU A 88 -14.12 20.96 7.62
C GLU A 88 -14.03 19.52 7.08
N GLU A 89 -14.69 19.23 5.94
CA GLU A 89 -14.57 17.94 5.28
C GLU A 89 -13.18 17.79 4.66
N GLY A 90 -12.46 16.73 5.03
CA GLY A 90 -11.15 16.46 4.47
C GLY A 90 -10.35 15.49 5.32
N PHE A 91 -9.05 15.47 5.10
CA PHE A 91 -8.10 14.82 5.99
C PHE A 91 -8.01 15.58 7.31
N LEU A 92 -7.94 14.85 8.42
CA LEU A 92 -7.71 15.42 9.75
C LEU A 92 -6.39 14.89 10.29
N ASN A 93 -5.35 15.70 10.16
CA ASN A 93 -4.01 15.36 10.62
C ASN A 93 -3.77 15.96 12.01
N THR A 94 -3.25 15.14 12.94
CA THR A 94 -2.97 15.54 14.32
C THR A 94 -1.46 15.59 14.52
N PHE A 95 -0.92 16.77 14.80
CA PHE A 95 0.50 17.00 15.04
C PHE A 95 0.74 17.35 16.50
N PHE A 96 1.67 16.67 17.16
CA PHE A 96 2.17 17.10 18.47
C PHE A 96 3.32 18.09 18.27
N ILE A 97 3.22 19.25 18.90
CA ILE A 97 4.21 20.32 18.80
C ILE A 97 4.76 20.59 20.19
N ASN A 98 6.08 20.47 20.33
CA ASN A 98 6.81 20.86 21.52
C ASN A 98 7.81 21.96 21.17
N CYS A 99 7.54 23.19 21.63
CA CYS A 99 8.42 24.33 21.41
C CYS A 99 9.37 24.59 22.58
N GLU A 100 9.26 23.83 23.67
CA GLU A 100 10.11 23.96 24.83
C GLU A 100 11.45 23.24 24.59
N LYS A 101 12.54 24.01 24.48
CA LYS A 101 13.86 23.46 24.18
C LYS A 101 14.35 22.53 25.30
N ASN A 102 15.04 21.45 24.93
CA ASN A 102 15.66 20.49 25.84
C ASN A 102 14.68 19.82 26.82
N THR A 103 13.43 19.60 26.40
CA THR A 103 12.44 18.84 27.17
C THR A 103 12.13 17.52 26.49
N THR A 104 12.07 16.46 27.29
CA THR A 104 11.49 15.17 26.89
C THR A 104 10.07 15.10 27.41
N VAL A 105 9.16 14.67 26.55
CA VAL A 105 7.74 14.56 26.85
C VAL A 105 7.31 13.12 26.66
N SER A 106 6.52 12.61 27.58
CA SER A 106 5.89 11.30 27.49
C SER A 106 4.40 11.43 27.80
N PHE A 107 3.56 10.86 26.94
CA PHE A 107 2.11 10.81 27.12
C PHE A 107 1.53 9.60 26.39
N GLN A 108 0.33 9.20 26.80
CA GLN A 108 -0.51 8.28 26.06
C GLN A 108 -1.56 9.10 25.30
N LEU A 109 -1.68 8.84 24.00
CA LEU A 109 -2.62 9.51 23.11
C LEU A 109 -3.66 8.51 22.60
N GLU A 110 -4.93 8.85 22.79
CA GLU A 110 -6.05 8.12 22.24
C GLU A 110 -6.85 9.05 21.31
N LEU A 111 -6.98 8.64 20.05
CA LEU A 111 -7.71 9.37 19.03
C LEU A 111 -8.93 8.56 18.61
N TYR A 112 -10.10 9.18 18.69
CA TYR A 112 -11.35 8.63 18.18
C TYR A 112 -11.84 9.49 17.03
N GLN A 113 -11.82 8.91 15.83
CA GLN A 113 -12.33 9.51 14.60
C GLN A 113 -13.52 8.69 14.12
N ILE A 114 -14.72 9.28 14.15
CA ILE A 114 -15.96 8.59 13.80
C ILE A 114 -16.70 9.43 12.76
N ASN A 115 -16.98 8.87 11.59
CA ASN A 115 -17.79 9.54 10.58
C ASN A 115 -19.28 9.51 10.95
N GLU A 116 -20.10 10.25 10.20
CA GLU A 116 -21.55 10.19 10.30
C GLU A 116 -22.06 8.74 10.21
N ASN A 117 -23.10 8.41 10.97
CA ASN A 117 -23.68 7.07 11.11
C ASN A 117 -22.77 6.01 11.78
N GLY A 118 -21.71 6.40 12.48
CA GLY A 118 -20.84 5.45 13.18
C GLY A 118 -19.92 4.67 12.25
N ASN A 119 -19.60 5.23 11.08
CA ASN A 119 -18.67 4.64 10.13
C ASN A 119 -17.22 4.98 10.50
N HIS A 120 -16.34 3.99 10.57
CA HIS A 120 -14.93 4.13 10.95
C HIS A 120 -13.97 4.06 9.77
N LEU A 121 -14.48 3.97 8.54
CA LEU A 121 -13.63 3.98 7.35
C LEU A 121 -12.85 5.29 7.26
N SER A 122 -11.55 5.18 7.01
CA SER A 122 -10.72 6.34 6.67
C SER A 122 -11.23 7.04 5.42
N VAL A 123 -10.88 8.31 5.30
CA VAL A 123 -11.26 9.17 4.17
C VAL A 123 -10.82 8.52 2.86
N GLY A 124 -11.71 8.49 1.86
CA GLY A 124 -11.45 7.81 0.59
C GLY A 124 -11.78 6.32 0.56
N ASN A 125 -11.95 5.63 1.69
CA ASN A 125 -12.22 4.19 1.68
C ASN A 125 -13.70 3.80 1.49
N GLY A 126 -14.62 4.77 1.56
CA GLY A 126 -16.07 4.57 1.45
C GLY A 126 -16.54 3.70 0.28
N PRO A 127 -16.15 3.98 -0.98
CA PRO A 127 -16.61 3.21 -2.14
C PRO A 127 -15.80 1.93 -2.39
N LEU A 128 -14.64 1.75 -1.73
CA LEU A 128 -13.73 0.62 -1.98
C LEU A 128 -14.36 -0.77 -1.81
N PRO A 129 -15.22 -1.05 -0.81
CA PRO A 129 -15.90 -2.34 -0.70
C PRO A 129 -16.58 -2.78 -1.99
N PHE A 130 -17.36 -1.88 -2.61
CA PHE A 130 -18.09 -2.18 -3.84
C PHE A 130 -17.14 -2.37 -5.03
N ILE A 131 -16.10 -1.54 -5.12
CA ILE A 131 -15.08 -1.64 -6.16
C ILE A 131 -14.36 -2.98 -6.10
N PHE A 132 -13.93 -3.42 -4.91
CA PHE A 132 -13.23 -4.70 -4.77
C PHE A 132 -14.14 -5.90 -5.04
N VAL A 133 -15.44 -5.85 -4.73
CA VAL A 133 -16.40 -6.90 -5.14
C VAL A 133 -16.41 -7.08 -6.67
N ILE A 134 -16.45 -5.98 -7.42
CA ILE A 134 -16.42 -6.01 -8.89
C ILE A 134 -15.11 -6.66 -9.37
N PHE A 135 -13.96 -6.23 -8.84
CA PHE A 135 -12.67 -6.79 -9.21
C PHE A 135 -12.53 -8.28 -8.84
N VAL A 136 -13.05 -8.71 -7.70
CA VAL A 136 -13.12 -10.14 -7.34
C VAL A 136 -13.88 -10.91 -8.41
N GLY A 137 -15.03 -10.40 -8.85
CA GLY A 137 -15.79 -10.98 -9.96
C GLY A 137 -14.96 -11.09 -11.23
N CYS A 138 -14.29 -10.01 -11.64
CA CYS A 138 -13.42 -10.01 -12.83
C CYS A 138 -12.26 -11.02 -12.74
N TYR A 139 -11.57 -11.10 -11.59
CA TYR A 139 -10.47 -12.04 -11.41
C TYR A 139 -10.96 -13.50 -11.40
N LEU A 140 -12.13 -13.78 -10.83
CA LEU A 140 -12.73 -15.12 -10.87
C LEU A 140 -13.15 -15.50 -12.29
N SER A 141 -13.75 -14.59 -13.06
CA SER A 141 -14.08 -14.82 -14.47
C SER A 141 -12.82 -15.15 -15.28
N LEU A 142 -11.76 -14.35 -15.13
CA LEU A 142 -10.48 -14.58 -15.80
C LEU A 142 -9.85 -15.93 -15.39
N LEU A 143 -9.95 -16.31 -14.12
CA LEU A 143 -9.49 -17.61 -13.62
C LEU A 143 -10.28 -18.77 -14.24
N VAL A 144 -11.60 -18.68 -14.33
CA VAL A 144 -12.46 -19.71 -14.93
C VAL A 144 -12.12 -19.87 -16.41
N GLU A 145 -11.95 -18.76 -17.14
CA GLU A 145 -11.50 -18.79 -18.54
C GLU A 145 -10.12 -19.45 -18.66
N TRP A 146 -9.15 -19.04 -17.85
CA TRP A 146 -7.80 -19.59 -17.85
C TRP A 146 -7.77 -21.10 -17.60
N VAL A 147 -8.48 -21.56 -16.57
CA VAL A 147 -8.59 -22.98 -16.24
C VAL A 147 -9.23 -23.76 -17.39
N SER A 148 -10.26 -23.19 -18.02
CA SER A 148 -10.95 -23.79 -19.17
C SER A 148 -10.02 -23.93 -20.38
N TYR A 149 -9.18 -22.92 -20.67
CA TYR A 149 -8.14 -23.00 -21.69
C TYR A 149 -7.10 -24.08 -21.39
N CYS A 150 -6.57 -24.11 -20.17
CA CYS A 150 -5.64 -25.16 -19.74
C CYS A 150 -6.25 -26.56 -19.89
N GLN A 151 -7.50 -26.76 -19.47
CA GLN A 151 -8.18 -28.05 -19.61
C GLN A 151 -8.40 -28.48 -21.06
N LYS A 152 -8.54 -27.54 -21.99
CA LYS A 152 -8.71 -27.80 -23.43
C LYS A 152 -7.39 -28.21 -24.11
N TYR A 153 -6.26 -27.69 -23.63
CA TYR A 153 -4.94 -27.90 -24.21
C TYR A 153 -3.96 -28.52 -23.20
N LYS A 154 -4.37 -29.64 -22.57
CA LYS A 154 -3.60 -30.27 -21.47
C LYS A 154 -2.17 -30.68 -21.86
N GLU A 155 -1.97 -31.01 -23.13
CA GLU A 155 -0.68 -31.49 -23.63
C GLU A 155 0.39 -30.39 -23.75
N THR A 156 -0.01 -29.11 -23.68
CA THR A 156 0.91 -27.95 -23.77
C THR A 156 1.02 -27.18 -22.44
N ILE A 157 0.55 -27.76 -21.33
CA ILE A 157 0.64 -27.11 -20.02
C ILE A 157 2.05 -27.27 -19.42
N HIS A 158 2.72 -26.14 -19.28
CA HIS A 158 3.96 -25.98 -18.51
C HIS A 158 3.74 -25.37 -17.12
N LEU A 159 4.75 -25.45 -16.24
CA LEU A 159 4.75 -24.89 -14.88
C LEU A 159 4.21 -23.45 -14.81
N ILE A 160 4.54 -22.63 -15.81
CA ILE A 160 4.10 -21.23 -15.88
C ILE A 160 2.58 -21.06 -15.89
N HIS A 161 1.85 -21.99 -16.50
CA HIS A 161 0.39 -21.93 -16.57
C HIS A 161 -0.24 -22.21 -15.20
N TYR A 162 0.35 -23.13 -14.43
CA TYR A 162 -0.05 -23.39 -13.04
C TYR A 162 0.27 -22.19 -12.14
N LEU A 163 1.45 -21.59 -12.30
CA LEU A 163 1.83 -20.39 -11.55
C LEU A 163 0.93 -19.20 -11.89
N MET A 164 0.55 -19.02 -13.16
CA MET A 164 -0.40 -18.00 -13.58
C MET A 164 -1.80 -18.24 -12.98
N GLY A 165 -2.29 -19.48 -13.01
CA GLY A 165 -3.57 -19.84 -12.38
C GLY A 165 -3.56 -19.59 -10.87
N LEU A 166 -2.45 -19.93 -10.19
CA LEU A 166 -2.25 -19.62 -8.78
C LEU A 166 -2.21 -18.12 -8.51
N LEU A 167 -1.58 -17.33 -9.39
CA LEU A 167 -1.53 -15.87 -9.29
C LEU A 167 -2.92 -15.24 -9.38
N LEU A 168 -3.73 -15.68 -10.34
CA LEU A 168 -5.13 -15.24 -10.48
C LEU A 168 -5.96 -15.61 -9.24
N LEU A 169 -5.81 -16.84 -8.72
CA LEU A 169 -6.48 -17.29 -7.51
C LEU A 169 -6.10 -16.44 -6.29
N LEU A 170 -4.80 -16.24 -6.07
CA LEU A 170 -4.30 -15.39 -4.98
C LEU A 170 -4.76 -13.94 -5.11
N LYS A 171 -4.86 -13.43 -6.34
CA LYS A 171 -5.36 -12.08 -6.60
C LYS A 171 -6.84 -11.95 -6.26
N ALA A 172 -7.67 -12.93 -6.63
CA ALA A 172 -9.07 -12.98 -6.24
C ALA A 172 -9.23 -13.09 -4.71
N LEU A 173 -8.48 -13.98 -4.06
CA LEU A 173 -8.55 -14.19 -2.61
C LEU A 173 -8.10 -12.96 -1.81
N THR A 174 -6.99 -12.33 -2.19
CA THR A 174 -6.51 -11.11 -1.51
C THR A 174 -7.49 -9.94 -1.68
N SER A 175 -8.10 -9.79 -2.86
CA SER A 175 -9.12 -8.75 -3.10
C SER A 175 -10.41 -9.04 -2.32
N LEU A 176 -10.79 -10.31 -2.17
CA LEU A 176 -11.90 -10.74 -1.32
C LEU A 176 -11.62 -10.44 0.16
N LEU A 177 -10.43 -10.78 0.66
CA LEU A 177 -10.02 -10.47 2.04
C LEU A 177 -10.04 -8.96 2.30
N LYS A 178 -9.55 -8.14 1.36
CA LYS A 178 -9.61 -6.67 1.46
C LYS A 178 -11.06 -6.18 1.50
N THR A 179 -11.94 -6.74 0.66
CA THR A 179 -13.38 -6.42 0.67
C THR A 179 -14.02 -6.73 2.03
N VAL A 180 -13.83 -7.95 2.53
CA VAL A 180 -14.40 -8.39 3.81
C VAL A 180 -13.88 -7.51 4.95
N SER A 181 -12.58 -7.22 4.97
CA SER A 181 -11.95 -6.31 5.92
C SER A 181 -12.62 -4.93 5.90
N LEU A 182 -12.83 -4.34 4.72
CA LEU A 182 -13.44 -3.01 4.60
C LEU A 182 -14.92 -3.00 5.02
N ILE A 183 -15.70 -4.02 4.62
CA ILE A 183 -17.11 -4.15 5.03
C ILE A 183 -17.22 -4.29 6.55
N LEU A 184 -16.37 -5.11 7.17
CA LEU A 184 -16.35 -5.28 8.61
C LEU A 184 -15.97 -3.98 9.32
N SER A 185 -14.96 -3.26 8.83
CA SER A 185 -14.58 -1.96 9.39
C SER A 185 -15.67 -0.88 9.23
N SER A 186 -16.48 -0.97 8.18
CA SER A 186 -17.66 -0.11 7.99
C SER A 186 -18.82 -0.48 8.92
N PHE A 187 -19.01 -1.77 9.24
CA PHE A 187 -20.16 -2.27 10.00
C PHE A 187 -19.94 -2.27 11.52
N SER A 188 -18.70 -2.17 11.99
CA SER A 188 -18.31 -2.48 13.37
C SER A 188 -18.97 -1.67 14.50
N LEU A 189 -19.78 -0.63 14.26
CA LEU A 189 -20.42 0.11 15.37
C LEU A 189 -21.90 0.50 15.19
N SER A 190 -22.70 -0.20 14.38
CA SER A 190 -24.16 0.05 14.36
C SER A 190 -24.94 -0.58 15.53
N GLN A 191 -24.31 -1.43 16.36
CA GLN A 191 -25.00 -2.12 17.47
C GLN A 191 -24.16 -2.16 18.76
N GLN A 192 -24.03 -1.02 19.44
CA GLN A 192 -23.78 -1.00 20.89
C GLN A 192 -25.12 -0.91 21.64
N LYS A 193 -25.95 -1.98 21.57
CA LYS A 193 -27.06 -2.18 22.51
C LYS A 193 -27.28 -3.67 22.78
N LYS A 194 -26.90 -4.05 24.01
CA LYS A 194 -27.30 -5.25 24.78
C LYS A 194 -26.74 -6.62 24.31
N ASN A 195 -25.90 -7.18 25.18
CA ASN A 195 -25.65 -8.61 25.41
C ASN A 195 -25.13 -9.48 24.25
N TYR A 196 -24.00 -9.11 23.62
CA TYR A 196 -23.17 -10.07 22.87
C TYR A 196 -21.68 -9.86 23.15
N HIS A 197 -21.21 -10.38 24.29
CA HIS A 197 -19.82 -10.30 24.73
C HIS A 197 -18.87 -11.30 24.00
N GLN A 198 -19.32 -11.97 22.93
CA GLN A 198 -18.46 -12.93 22.19
C GLN A 198 -18.14 -12.53 20.75
N ILE A 199 -18.94 -11.65 20.13
CA ILE A 199 -18.70 -11.25 18.72
C ILE A 199 -17.90 -9.94 18.65
N SER A 200 -18.08 -9.04 19.62
CA SER A 200 -17.27 -7.82 19.75
C SER A 200 -15.80 -8.10 20.10
N PHE A 201 -15.54 -9.23 20.77
CA PHE A 201 -14.19 -9.71 21.10
C PHE A 201 -13.37 -10.12 19.86
N LEU A 202 -14.02 -10.43 18.74
CA LEU A 202 -13.36 -10.84 17.51
C LEU A 202 -12.78 -9.63 16.74
N VAL A 203 -13.36 -8.43 16.89
CA VAL A 203 -13.19 -7.31 15.94
C VAL A 203 -12.17 -6.26 16.35
N LEU A 204 -12.05 -5.88 17.63
CA LEU A 204 -10.85 -5.14 18.08
C LEU A 204 -9.57 -5.94 17.84
N ARG A 205 -9.72 -7.26 17.86
CA ARG A 205 -8.68 -8.21 17.53
C ARG A 205 -8.40 -8.20 16.01
N PHE A 206 -9.36 -8.02 15.10
CA PHE A 206 -9.11 -8.12 13.64
C PHE A 206 -8.12 -7.14 13.00
N TYR A 207 -7.85 -5.97 13.58
CA TYR A 207 -6.77 -5.08 13.13
C TYR A 207 -5.71 -4.81 14.21
N GLY A 208 -6.05 -4.89 15.50
CA GLY A 208 -5.11 -4.56 16.58
C GLY A 208 -4.50 -5.75 17.34
N GLU A 209 -5.13 -6.94 17.38
CA GLU A 209 -4.70 -8.00 18.32
C GLU A 209 -4.85 -9.47 17.84
N ASN A 210 -5.44 -9.75 16.66
CA ASN A 210 -5.58 -11.09 16.06
C ASN A 210 -4.39 -11.26 15.15
N ILE A 211 -3.26 -11.55 15.80
CA ILE A 211 -2.01 -11.94 15.15
C ILE A 211 -2.29 -12.91 13.99
N LEU A 212 -3.23 -13.84 14.14
CA LEU A 212 -3.58 -14.82 13.10
C LEU A 212 -4.09 -14.19 11.79
N PHE A 213 -5.06 -13.26 11.83
CA PHE A 213 -5.63 -12.69 10.60
C PHE A 213 -4.64 -11.75 9.91
N MET A 214 -3.93 -10.92 10.69
CA MET A 214 -2.85 -10.09 10.18
C MET A 214 -1.74 -10.94 9.56
N THR A 215 -1.33 -12.04 10.22
CA THR A 215 -0.32 -12.97 9.69
C THR A 215 -0.80 -13.62 8.40
N ILE A 216 -2.07 -14.05 8.33
CA ILE A 216 -2.66 -14.65 7.14
C ILE A 216 -2.72 -13.63 5.99
N PHE A 217 -3.20 -12.43 6.25
CA PHE A 217 -3.28 -11.36 5.25
C PHE A 217 -1.90 -10.98 4.72
N LEU A 218 -0.94 -10.80 5.63
CA LEU A 218 0.46 -10.55 5.31
C LEU A 218 1.06 -11.69 4.45
N ALA A 219 0.82 -12.94 4.85
CA ALA A 219 1.31 -14.10 4.10
C ALA A 219 0.72 -14.14 2.69
N PHE A 220 -0.60 -14.00 2.54
CA PHE A 220 -1.24 -14.01 1.22
C PHE A 220 -0.80 -12.84 0.34
N ASN A 221 -0.68 -11.62 0.89
CA ASN A 221 -0.23 -10.46 0.13
C ASN A 221 1.24 -10.60 -0.30
N SER A 222 2.10 -11.13 0.59
CA SER A 222 3.51 -11.38 0.31
C SER A 222 3.71 -12.48 -0.72
N VAL A 223 2.99 -13.60 -0.61
CA VAL A 223 3.04 -14.71 -1.57
C VAL A 223 2.52 -14.27 -2.93
N LYS A 224 1.42 -13.51 -2.98
CA LYS A 224 0.89 -12.93 -4.23
C LYS A 224 1.94 -12.02 -4.88
N ALA A 225 2.55 -11.11 -4.12
CA ALA A 225 3.57 -10.21 -4.64
C ALA A 225 4.77 -11.02 -5.16
N LEU A 226 5.30 -11.96 -4.38
CA LEU A 226 6.41 -12.81 -4.80
C LEU A 226 6.11 -13.60 -6.08
N LEU A 227 4.92 -14.18 -6.18
CA LEU A 227 4.52 -15.00 -7.33
C LEU A 227 4.49 -14.18 -8.63
N LEU A 228 4.10 -12.90 -8.58
CA LEU A 228 4.16 -12.00 -9.74
C LEU A 228 5.59 -11.86 -10.26
N PHE A 229 6.58 -11.66 -9.37
CA PHE A 229 7.99 -11.57 -9.76
C PHE A 229 8.53 -12.90 -10.30
N VAL A 230 8.13 -14.02 -9.71
CA VAL A 230 8.50 -15.36 -10.21
C VAL A 230 7.95 -15.58 -11.61
N VAL A 231 6.67 -15.29 -11.84
CA VAL A 231 6.03 -15.43 -13.15
C VAL A 231 6.71 -14.54 -14.18
N VAL A 232 6.92 -13.25 -13.87
CA VAL A 232 7.61 -12.30 -14.76
C VAL A 232 9.04 -12.77 -15.08
N GLY A 233 9.79 -13.20 -14.07
CA GLY A 233 11.15 -13.72 -14.24
C GLY A 233 11.21 -15.01 -15.05
N MET A 234 10.22 -15.90 -14.89
CA MET A 234 10.10 -17.13 -15.67
C MET A 234 9.72 -16.88 -17.12
N VAL A 235 8.79 -15.94 -17.39
CA VAL A 235 8.52 -15.48 -18.75
C VAL A 235 9.81 -14.92 -19.35
N GLY A 236 10.47 -14.01 -18.63
CA GLY A 236 11.63 -13.27 -19.14
C GLY A 236 12.87 -14.09 -19.42
N SER A 237 13.16 -15.09 -18.59
CA SER A 237 14.27 -16.02 -18.81
C SER A 237 14.05 -16.99 -19.99
N GLY A 238 12.86 -16.98 -20.60
CA GLY A 238 12.60 -17.78 -21.80
C GLY A 238 12.71 -19.28 -21.54
N VAL A 239 12.47 -19.74 -20.31
CA VAL A 239 12.52 -21.17 -19.89
C VAL A 239 11.59 -22.03 -20.73
N HIS A 240 10.56 -21.41 -21.29
CA HIS A 240 9.62 -22.01 -22.22
C HIS A 240 10.11 -22.05 -23.69
N PHE A 241 11.07 -21.20 -24.07
CA PHE A 241 11.38 -20.89 -25.48
C PHE A 241 12.79 -21.30 -25.93
N VAL A 242 13.79 -21.30 -25.05
CA VAL A 242 15.20 -21.43 -25.45
C VAL A 242 15.92 -22.61 -24.79
N LYS A 243 15.73 -22.83 -23.47
CA LYS A 243 16.26 -24.00 -22.75
C LYS A 243 15.32 -24.40 -21.61
N PRO A 244 15.12 -25.71 -21.34
CA PRO A 244 14.37 -26.16 -20.17
C PRO A 244 14.99 -25.75 -18.81
N HIS A 245 16.18 -25.13 -18.84
CA HIS A 245 16.91 -24.69 -17.65
C HIS A 245 17.24 -23.21 -17.78
N LEU A 246 16.93 -22.43 -16.75
CA LEU A 246 17.39 -21.04 -16.63
C LEU A 246 18.92 -20.98 -16.80
N SER A 247 19.39 -19.96 -17.52
CA SER A 247 20.81 -19.62 -17.57
C SER A 247 21.36 -19.40 -16.16
N GLY A 248 22.64 -19.70 -15.94
CA GLY A 248 23.28 -19.46 -14.64
C GLY A 248 23.12 -18.00 -14.18
N ARG A 249 23.18 -17.05 -15.13
CA ARG A 249 22.96 -15.62 -14.86
C ARG A 249 21.54 -15.30 -14.40
N ASP A 250 20.53 -15.84 -15.08
CA ASP A 250 19.12 -15.61 -14.74
C ASP A 250 18.77 -16.22 -13.38
N LYS A 251 19.35 -17.40 -13.06
CA LYS A 251 19.22 -18.01 -11.73
C LYS A 251 19.78 -17.12 -10.64
N VAL A 252 20.96 -16.54 -10.84
CA VAL A 252 21.58 -15.64 -9.86
C VAL A 252 20.70 -14.40 -9.65
N ILE A 253 20.20 -13.81 -10.73
CA ILE A 253 19.29 -12.66 -10.64
C ILE A 253 18.05 -13.01 -9.82
N LEU A 254 17.34 -14.09 -10.17
CA LEU A 254 16.14 -14.48 -9.44
C LEU A 254 16.44 -14.88 -7.99
N PHE A 255 17.55 -15.58 -7.75
CA PHE A 255 17.98 -16.00 -6.40
C PHE A 255 18.29 -14.80 -5.49
N CYS A 256 18.75 -13.67 -6.04
CA CYS A 256 18.97 -12.44 -5.29
C CYS A 256 17.70 -11.59 -5.16
N VAL A 257 16.94 -11.41 -6.24
CA VAL A 257 15.77 -10.51 -6.27
C VAL A 257 14.61 -11.07 -5.47
N ILE A 258 14.33 -12.37 -5.54
CA ILE A 258 13.17 -12.98 -4.85
C ILE A 258 13.24 -12.80 -3.33
N PRO A 259 14.35 -13.14 -2.62
CA PRO A 259 14.45 -12.93 -1.19
C PRO A 259 14.43 -11.45 -0.81
N LEU A 260 15.07 -10.59 -1.61
CA LEU A 260 15.07 -9.15 -1.38
C LEU A 260 13.65 -8.59 -1.50
N GLN A 261 12.86 -9.06 -2.46
CA GLN A 261 11.47 -8.65 -2.63
C GLN A 261 10.59 -9.10 -1.45
N LEU A 262 10.80 -10.32 -0.95
CA LEU A 262 10.11 -10.80 0.25
C LEU A 262 10.40 -9.90 1.45
N PHE A 263 11.67 -9.53 1.64
CA PHE A 263 12.09 -8.63 2.70
C PHE A 263 11.45 -7.24 2.55
N VAL A 264 11.52 -6.64 1.35
CA VAL A 264 10.94 -5.31 1.09
C VAL A 264 9.43 -5.30 1.31
N ASN A 265 8.71 -6.32 0.81
CA ASN A 265 7.26 -6.41 1.02
C ASN A 265 6.90 -6.51 2.51
N PHE A 266 7.66 -7.29 3.28
CA PHE A 266 7.46 -7.41 4.72
C PHE A 266 7.77 -6.08 5.44
N ALA A 267 8.89 -5.45 5.10
CA ALA A 267 9.30 -4.18 5.71
C ALA A 267 8.33 -3.04 5.37
N LEU A 268 7.79 -3.01 4.15
CA LEU A 268 6.75 -2.05 3.75
C LEU A 268 5.49 -2.24 4.60
N PHE A 269 5.03 -3.48 4.77
CA PHE A 269 3.88 -3.76 5.65
C PHE A 269 4.12 -3.28 7.09
N VAL A 270 5.27 -3.62 7.69
CA VAL A 270 5.61 -3.16 9.05
C VAL A 270 5.67 -1.64 9.14
N THR A 271 6.20 -0.98 8.10
CA THR A 271 6.28 0.47 8.06
C THR A 271 4.87 1.07 7.97
N GLU A 272 4.02 0.59 7.07
CA GLU A 272 2.62 1.01 6.92
C GLU A 272 1.83 0.84 8.23
N GLU A 273 2.00 -0.28 8.94
CA GLU A 273 1.36 -0.53 10.24
C GLU A 273 1.90 0.38 11.36
N SER A 274 3.17 0.81 11.28
CA SER A 274 3.76 1.73 12.25
C SER A 274 3.17 3.14 12.15
N GLY A 275 2.68 3.52 10.97
CA GLY A 275 2.07 4.82 10.68
C GLY A 275 3.06 6.01 10.68
N PRO A 276 2.61 7.19 10.22
CA PRO A 276 3.46 8.37 10.02
C PRO A 276 4.04 8.97 11.32
N GLY A 277 3.49 8.60 12.48
CA GLY A 277 4.01 9.03 13.79
C GLY A 277 5.31 8.34 14.21
N ALA A 278 5.73 7.27 13.52
CA ALA A 278 6.94 6.54 13.85
C ALA A 278 8.22 7.30 13.43
N LYS A 279 9.28 7.15 14.22
CA LYS A 279 10.58 7.78 13.93
C LYS A 279 11.12 7.27 12.58
N MET A 280 11.48 8.20 11.70
CA MET A 280 11.99 7.93 10.34
C MET A 280 11.00 7.19 9.41
N PHE A 281 9.69 7.26 9.67
CA PHE A 281 8.68 6.62 8.82
C PHE A 281 8.87 6.97 7.33
N GLU A 282 8.94 8.27 7.00
CA GLU A 282 9.11 8.73 5.61
C GLU A 282 10.39 8.20 4.95
N ALA A 283 11.51 8.27 5.68
CA ALA A 283 12.81 7.84 5.17
C ALA A 283 12.82 6.32 4.89
N TRP A 284 12.25 5.51 5.78
CA TRP A 284 12.12 4.06 5.57
C TRP A 284 11.16 3.74 4.44
N THR A 285 10.00 4.40 4.39
CA THR A 285 9.02 4.24 3.31
C THR A 285 9.66 4.54 1.97
N LEU A 286 10.35 5.68 1.82
CA LEU A 286 11.03 6.06 0.58
C LEU A 286 12.14 5.07 0.21
N ALA A 287 12.99 4.69 1.16
CA ALA A 287 14.08 3.74 0.93
C ALA A 287 13.56 2.38 0.42
N LEU A 288 12.52 1.84 1.07
CA LEU A 288 11.92 0.56 0.68
C LEU A 288 11.26 0.62 -0.71
N HIS A 289 10.57 1.72 -1.04
CA HIS A 289 10.00 1.92 -2.37
C HIS A 289 11.09 1.98 -3.46
N ILE A 290 12.22 2.65 -3.21
CA ILE A 290 13.35 2.70 -4.14
C ILE A 290 13.92 1.30 -4.39
N VAL A 291 14.09 0.50 -3.33
CA VAL A 291 14.59 -0.88 -3.47
C VAL A 291 13.60 -1.75 -4.27
N ASP A 292 12.29 -1.63 -4.02
CA ASP A 292 11.25 -2.34 -4.81
C ASP A 292 11.31 -2.00 -6.31
N ILE A 293 11.45 -0.71 -6.63
CA ILE A 293 11.60 -0.23 -8.01
C ILE A 293 12.87 -0.82 -8.66
N LEU A 294 14.01 -0.82 -7.95
CA LEU A 294 15.25 -1.39 -8.45
C LEU A 294 15.13 -2.90 -8.70
N CYS A 295 14.49 -3.64 -7.79
CA CYS A 295 14.17 -5.06 -7.96
C CYS A 295 13.33 -5.31 -9.22
N CYS A 296 12.33 -4.45 -9.48
CA CYS A 296 11.52 -4.53 -10.69
C CYS A 296 12.35 -4.34 -11.97
N PHE A 297 13.32 -3.40 -11.98
CA PHE A 297 14.20 -3.24 -13.14
C PHE A 297 15.13 -4.44 -13.35
N VAL A 298 15.70 -4.97 -12.26
CA VAL A 298 16.61 -6.11 -12.34
C VAL A 298 15.89 -7.38 -12.82
N VAL A 299 14.66 -7.65 -12.37
CA VAL A 299 13.87 -8.82 -12.82
C VAL A 299 13.47 -8.72 -14.30
N MET A 300 13.43 -7.51 -14.87
CA MET A 300 13.12 -7.30 -16.29
C MET A 300 14.34 -7.54 -17.22
N MET A 301 15.57 -7.49 -16.71
CA MET A 301 16.80 -7.64 -17.52
C MET A 301 16.89 -8.97 -18.29
N PRO A 302 16.51 -10.15 -17.73
CA PRO A 302 16.47 -11.40 -18.48
C PRO A 302 15.62 -11.32 -19.75
N ILE A 303 14.54 -10.52 -19.76
CA ILE A 303 13.67 -10.33 -20.95
C ILE A 303 14.47 -9.70 -22.09
N LEU A 304 15.25 -8.64 -21.80
CA LEU A 304 16.07 -7.95 -22.80
C LEU A 304 17.11 -8.89 -23.41
N TRP A 305 17.73 -9.73 -22.57
CA TRP A 305 18.68 -10.72 -23.03
C TRP A 305 18.03 -11.81 -23.86
N SER A 306 16.88 -12.32 -23.44
CA SER A 306 16.09 -13.30 -24.19
C SER A 306 15.75 -12.77 -25.60
N MET A 307 15.29 -11.51 -25.69
CA MET A 307 15.04 -10.84 -26.98
C MET A 307 16.28 -10.76 -27.86
N SER A 308 17.43 -10.39 -27.29
CA SER A 308 18.69 -10.31 -28.05
C SER A 308 19.13 -11.68 -28.58
N HIS A 309 18.96 -12.74 -27.79
CA HIS A 309 19.35 -14.09 -28.16
C HIS A 309 18.45 -14.66 -29.27
N ILE A 310 17.12 -14.46 -29.18
CA ILE A 310 16.18 -14.86 -30.22
C ILE A 310 16.49 -14.11 -31.53
N ARG A 311 16.85 -12.83 -31.44
CA ARG A 311 17.26 -12.04 -32.61
C ARG A 311 18.53 -12.59 -33.24
N GLU A 312 19.56 -12.89 -32.45
CA GLU A 312 20.81 -13.46 -32.97
C GLU A 312 20.59 -14.82 -33.65
N ALA A 313 19.81 -15.71 -33.02
CA ALA A 313 19.46 -17.01 -33.61
C ALA A 313 18.66 -16.89 -34.92
N SER A 314 17.78 -15.87 -35.03
CA SER A 314 17.00 -15.61 -36.26
C SER A 314 17.86 -15.23 -37.46
N TYR A 315 18.99 -14.53 -37.23
CA TYR A 315 19.92 -14.15 -38.29
C TYR A 315 20.72 -15.36 -38.81
N THR A 316 21.06 -16.30 -37.94
CA THR A 316 21.87 -17.47 -38.29
C THR A 316 21.07 -18.62 -38.91
N ASP A 317 19.80 -18.82 -38.51
CA ASP A 317 19.05 -20.05 -38.81
C ASP A 317 18.20 -19.98 -40.11
N GLY A 318 18.12 -18.83 -40.78
CA GLY A 318 17.38 -18.65 -42.04
C GLY A 318 15.85 -18.83 -41.95
N LYS A 319 15.31 -19.41 -40.86
CA LYS A 319 13.89 -19.52 -40.50
C LYS A 319 13.37 -18.22 -39.89
N GLN A 320 13.36 -17.17 -40.70
CA GLN A 320 13.07 -15.81 -40.25
C GLN A 320 11.61 -15.61 -39.77
N ARG A 321 10.63 -16.40 -40.24
CA ARG A 321 9.21 -16.15 -39.91
C ARG A 321 8.84 -16.55 -38.48
N GLU A 322 9.18 -17.77 -38.05
CA GLU A 322 8.80 -18.28 -36.73
C GLU A 322 9.57 -17.61 -35.58
N SER A 323 10.85 -17.28 -35.81
CA SER A 323 11.67 -16.54 -34.85
C SER A 323 11.23 -15.08 -34.71
N THR A 324 10.70 -14.46 -35.76
CA THR A 324 10.18 -13.08 -35.71
C THR A 324 8.87 -12.99 -34.93
N GLU A 325 7.96 -13.97 -35.05
CA GLU A 325 6.71 -13.99 -34.27
C GLU A 325 6.98 -14.12 -32.77
N LYS A 326 7.90 -15.02 -32.38
CA LYS A 326 8.34 -15.18 -30.99
C LYS A 326 9.01 -13.90 -30.45
N LEU A 327 9.85 -13.26 -31.25
CA LEU A 327 10.50 -12.00 -30.88
C LEU A 327 9.48 -10.86 -30.66
N LYS A 328 8.46 -10.74 -31.53
CA LYS A 328 7.40 -9.75 -31.37
C LYS A 328 6.60 -9.95 -30.09
N LEU A 329 6.25 -11.19 -29.77
CA LEU A 329 5.55 -11.51 -28.52
C LEU A 329 6.34 -11.04 -27.28
N PHE A 330 7.65 -11.30 -27.25
CA PHE A 330 8.51 -10.86 -26.15
C PHE A 330 8.67 -9.34 -26.08
N GLN A 331 8.76 -8.66 -27.23
CA GLN A 331 8.81 -7.19 -27.31
C GLN A 331 7.52 -6.56 -26.78
N GLU A 332 6.37 -7.05 -27.23
CA GLU A 332 5.07 -6.58 -26.77
C GLU A 332 4.91 -6.82 -25.26
N PHE A 333 5.27 -8.01 -24.78
CA PHE A 333 5.20 -8.35 -23.37
C PHE A 333 6.11 -7.43 -22.53
N TYR A 334 7.34 -7.18 -22.98
CA TYR A 334 8.27 -6.28 -22.32
C TYR A 334 7.69 -4.85 -22.21
N LEU A 335 7.12 -4.31 -23.28
CA LEU A 335 6.54 -2.98 -23.28
C LEU A 335 5.32 -2.88 -22.35
N ILE A 336 4.45 -3.88 -22.37
CA ILE A 336 3.27 -3.95 -21.50
C ILE A 336 3.69 -4.07 -20.03
N LEU A 337 4.70 -4.91 -19.73
CA LEU A 337 5.25 -5.07 -18.40
C LEU A 337 5.91 -3.78 -17.90
N LEU A 338 6.72 -3.14 -18.73
CA LEU A 338 7.38 -1.87 -18.40
C LEU A 338 6.34 -0.79 -18.09
N PHE A 339 5.30 -0.68 -18.92
CA PHE A 339 4.18 0.23 -18.66
C PHE A 339 3.47 -0.10 -17.34
N TYR A 340 3.15 -1.37 -17.09
CA TYR A 340 2.52 -1.81 -15.84
C TYR A 340 3.36 -1.46 -14.61
N VAL A 341 4.65 -1.77 -14.62
CA VAL A 341 5.58 -1.47 -13.51
C VAL A 341 5.70 0.04 -13.32
N TYR A 342 5.94 0.79 -14.40
CA TYR A 342 6.05 2.25 -14.33
C TYR A 342 4.78 2.89 -13.77
N PHE A 343 3.62 2.47 -14.27
CA PHE A 343 2.33 2.99 -13.84
C PHE A 343 2.10 2.69 -12.36
N THR A 344 2.22 1.42 -11.94
CA THR A 344 1.88 1.00 -10.58
C THR A 344 2.90 1.41 -9.51
N ARG A 345 4.19 1.54 -9.85
CA ARG A 345 5.26 1.83 -8.88
C ARG A 345 5.68 3.29 -8.84
N VAL A 346 5.60 4.00 -9.96
CA VAL A 346 6.06 5.40 -10.06
C VAL A 346 4.88 6.35 -10.25
N ALA A 347 4.07 6.15 -11.29
CA ALA A 347 2.98 7.09 -11.60
C ALA A 347 1.94 7.17 -10.47
N MET A 348 1.63 6.04 -9.83
CA MET A 348 0.68 6.03 -8.71
C MET A 348 1.13 6.83 -7.49
N LEU A 349 2.43 7.03 -7.27
CA LEU A 349 2.92 7.89 -6.17
C LEU A 349 2.48 9.34 -6.40
N LEU A 350 2.66 9.83 -7.63
CA LEU A 350 2.24 11.18 -8.02
C LEU A 350 0.72 11.34 -7.98
N VAL A 351 -0.02 10.31 -8.42
CA VAL A 351 -1.48 10.32 -8.40
C VAL A 351 -2.01 10.45 -6.98
N VAL A 352 -1.51 9.65 -6.03
CA VAL A 352 -1.97 9.70 -4.62
C VAL A 352 -1.70 11.08 -4.01
N SER A 353 -0.51 11.64 -4.23
CA SER A 353 -0.18 12.98 -3.70
C SER A 353 -0.96 14.14 -4.34
N SER A 354 -1.57 13.93 -5.51
CA SER A 354 -2.31 14.98 -6.23
C SER A 354 -3.83 14.90 -6.04
N LEU A 355 -4.34 13.76 -5.54
CA LEU A 355 -5.78 13.54 -5.44
C LEU A 355 -6.34 14.17 -4.15
N PRO A 356 -7.42 14.96 -4.25
CA PRO A 356 -8.13 15.40 -3.06
C PRO A 356 -8.89 14.23 -2.43
N PHE A 357 -9.24 14.39 -1.16
CA PHE A 357 -9.78 13.37 -0.27
C PHE A 357 -10.99 12.59 -0.84
N ARG A 358 -11.84 13.25 -1.63
CA ARG A 358 -13.03 12.66 -2.28
C ARG A 358 -12.69 11.62 -3.35
N TRP A 359 -11.52 11.74 -3.97
CA TRP A 359 -11.07 10.91 -5.08
C TRP A 359 -9.96 9.94 -4.71
N MET A 360 -9.59 9.84 -3.43
CA MET A 360 -8.56 8.90 -2.98
C MET A 360 -8.78 7.45 -3.43
N TRP A 361 -10.04 6.97 -3.44
CA TRP A 361 -10.40 5.64 -3.94
C TRP A 361 -10.01 5.39 -5.39
N LEU A 362 -9.87 6.45 -6.20
CA LEU A 362 -9.47 6.35 -7.60
C LEU A 362 -8.08 5.74 -7.71
N SER A 363 -7.20 5.99 -6.74
CA SER A 363 -5.85 5.45 -6.75
C SER A 363 -5.84 3.92 -6.61
N ASP A 364 -6.59 3.37 -5.66
CA ASP A 364 -6.82 1.92 -5.53
C ASP A 364 -7.49 1.34 -6.77
N PHE A 365 -8.53 2.01 -7.30
CA PHE A 365 -9.22 1.59 -8.51
C PHE A 365 -8.27 1.48 -9.70
N LEU A 366 -7.46 2.51 -9.96
CA LEU A 366 -6.50 2.53 -11.07
C LEU A 366 -5.42 1.46 -10.91
N ARG A 367 -4.94 1.21 -9.69
CA ARG A 367 -3.96 0.16 -9.40
C ARG A 367 -4.53 -1.24 -9.67
N GLU A 368 -5.77 -1.47 -9.27
CA GLU A 368 -6.49 -2.71 -9.54
C GLU A 368 -6.80 -2.90 -11.02
N LEU A 369 -7.25 -1.84 -11.69
CA LEU A 369 -7.53 -1.84 -13.13
C LEU A 369 -6.27 -2.17 -13.94
N ALA A 370 -5.15 -1.50 -13.63
CA ALA A 370 -3.87 -1.78 -14.28
C ALA A 370 -3.43 -3.23 -14.08
N THR A 371 -3.64 -3.78 -12.88
CA THR A 371 -3.31 -5.18 -12.58
C THR A 371 -4.21 -6.15 -13.34
N LEU A 372 -5.52 -5.90 -13.40
CA LEU A 372 -6.47 -6.71 -14.15
C LEU A 372 -6.15 -6.71 -15.64
N LEU A 373 -5.90 -5.53 -16.24
CA LEU A 373 -5.55 -5.40 -17.65
C LEU A 373 -4.22 -6.09 -17.97
N PHE A 374 -3.22 -5.92 -17.10
CA PHE A 374 -1.94 -6.62 -17.24
C PHE A 374 -2.15 -8.13 -17.22
N LEU A 375 -2.81 -8.68 -16.20
CA LEU A 375 -3.02 -10.12 -16.08
C LEU A 375 -3.86 -10.69 -17.23
N ALA A 376 -4.92 -10.00 -17.65
CA ALA A 376 -5.74 -10.41 -18.80
C ALA A 376 -4.91 -10.44 -20.08
N THR A 377 -4.04 -9.45 -20.29
CA THR A 377 -3.17 -9.40 -21.46
C THR A 377 -2.11 -10.50 -21.44
N VAL A 378 -1.49 -10.75 -20.29
CA VAL A 378 -0.51 -11.85 -20.15
C VAL A 378 -1.19 -13.21 -20.35
N CYS A 379 -2.38 -13.42 -19.80
CA CYS A 379 -3.18 -14.61 -20.09
C CYS A 379 -3.48 -14.75 -21.57
N TYR A 380 -3.83 -13.67 -22.27
CA TYR A 380 -4.06 -13.73 -23.71
C TYR A 380 -2.78 -14.10 -24.50
N MET A 381 -1.66 -13.48 -24.16
CA MET A 381 -0.37 -13.66 -24.84
C MET A 381 0.24 -15.05 -24.63
N PHE A 382 0.10 -15.61 -23.42
CA PHE A 382 0.71 -16.89 -23.02
C PHE A 382 -0.31 -18.00 -22.79
N ARG A 383 -1.49 -17.93 -23.43
CA ARG A 383 -2.49 -19.01 -23.34
C ARG A 383 -1.94 -20.30 -23.98
N PRO A 384 -2.30 -21.47 -23.44
CA PRO A 384 -2.02 -22.74 -24.10
C PRO A 384 -2.61 -22.78 -25.52
N SER A 385 -1.80 -23.15 -26.52
CA SER A 385 -2.25 -23.31 -27.91
C SER A 385 -2.03 -24.72 -28.47
N LYS A 386 -2.66 -25.01 -29.62
CA LYS A 386 -2.70 -26.34 -30.27
C LYS A 386 -1.49 -26.64 -31.15
N SER A 387 -0.62 -25.66 -31.40
CA SER A 387 0.52 -25.76 -32.32
C SER A 387 1.81 -25.81 -31.53
N PRO A 388 2.74 -26.75 -31.78
CA PRO A 388 4.07 -26.72 -31.16
C PRO A 388 4.93 -25.50 -31.57
N SER A 389 4.47 -24.70 -32.55
CA SER A 389 5.15 -23.47 -33.02
C SER A 389 4.56 -22.16 -32.48
N GLN A 390 3.39 -22.20 -31.83
CA GLN A 390 2.85 -21.06 -31.09
C GLN A 390 2.89 -21.35 -29.59
N PRO A 391 3.08 -20.32 -28.73
CA PRO A 391 3.23 -20.51 -27.30
C PRO A 391 2.11 -21.35 -26.67
#